data_AF-A0A9E3G6Z2-F1
#
_entry.id   AF-A0A9E3G6Z2-F1
#
_cell.length_a   1.000
_cell.length_b   1.000
_cell.length_c   1.000
_cell.angle_alpha   90.00
_cell.angle_beta   90.00
_cell.angle_gamma   90.00
#
_symmetry.space_group_name_H-M   'P 1'
#
loop_
_entity.id
_entity.type
_entity.pdbx_description
1 polymer ?
#
loop_
_entity_poly.entity_id
_entity_poly.type
_entity_poly.pdbx_seq_one_letter_code
_entity_poly.pdbx_strand_id
1 'polypeptide(L)'
;MFTFLFKPDHPADPRSRPGKVRNIRGIVFQSDNLSVLGNWIIRPIEMLDRRLAGLGKNPFGPPLAIHSGVLVEMDDGRQYVAEQLFGTPAEDFTDALNWTPVKKFRERDHRGWDVTVPATAFRNIDRKAISEAITFLNQVKGKPFFGEDCTTFVERVFNKRRIFADSPSARLLGFGVRVGDPALPLLRPDAVLDPKAEFLLRATNLRKLPDPTTGWNAPNWRRALRIFVRVVASAGLWMGVWAIFHRSYHLFAGRFKKDAGR
;
A
#
# COMPACT_ATOMS: atom_id res chain seq x y z
N MET A 1 43.66 -11.21 21.20
CA MET A 1 43.32 -10.79 19.82
C MET A 1 41.79 -10.69 19.75
N PHE A 2 41.26 -9.48 19.94
CA PHE A 2 39.81 -9.23 19.93
C PHE A 2 39.37 -8.98 18.49
N THR A 3 38.77 -9.99 17.86
CA THR A 3 38.14 -9.82 16.55
C THR A 3 36.76 -9.21 16.76
N PHE A 4 36.68 -7.88 16.74
CA PHE A 4 35.41 -7.17 16.56
C PHE A 4 34.92 -7.44 15.13
N LEU A 5 34.08 -8.46 14.98
CA LEU A 5 33.31 -8.68 13.76
C LEU A 5 32.28 -7.56 13.63
N PHE A 6 32.65 -6.50 12.91
CA PHE A 6 31.70 -5.53 12.38
C PHE A 6 30.74 -6.27 11.45
N LYS A 7 29.58 -6.65 11.98
CA LYS A 7 28.45 -7.06 11.16
C LYS A 7 28.05 -5.82 10.36
N PRO A 8 28.04 -5.83 9.02
CA PRO A 8 27.68 -4.65 8.26
C PRO A 8 26.29 -4.18 8.68
N ASP A 9 26.13 -2.87 8.89
CA ASP A 9 24.89 -2.23 9.34
C ASP A 9 23.71 -2.41 8.35
N HIS A 10 23.99 -3.00 7.18
CA HIS A 10 23.02 -3.26 6.14
C HIS A 10 23.14 -4.71 5.66
N PRO A 11 22.02 -5.43 5.49
CA PRO A 11 22.07 -6.66 4.71
C PRO A 11 22.63 -6.33 3.32
N ALA A 12 23.51 -7.18 2.80
CA ALA A 12 24.08 -7.05 1.45
C ALA A 12 22.99 -6.97 0.37
N ASP A 13 21.77 -7.40 0.70
CA ASP A 13 20.57 -7.20 -0.10
C ASP A 13 19.38 -6.80 0.81
N PRO A 14 18.76 -5.61 0.67
CA PRO A 14 17.53 -5.23 1.39
C PRO A 14 16.33 -6.16 1.10
N ARG A 15 16.48 -7.05 0.11
CA ARG A 15 15.53 -8.08 -0.32
C ARG A 15 15.65 -9.38 0.48
N SER A 16 16.68 -9.52 1.32
CA SER A 16 16.88 -10.67 2.20
C SER A 16 16.50 -10.32 3.64
N ARG A 17 15.79 -11.21 4.34
CA ARG A 17 15.44 -10.97 5.74
C ARG A 17 16.73 -10.89 6.57
N PRO A 18 16.99 -9.77 7.28
CA PRO A 18 18.29 -9.49 7.89
C PRO A 18 18.59 -10.32 9.16
N GLY A 19 17.63 -11.09 9.65
CA GLY A 19 17.73 -11.91 10.86
C GLY A 19 16.41 -12.65 11.15
N LYS A 20 16.29 -13.26 12.34
CA LYS A 20 15.02 -13.83 12.79
C LYS A 20 14.19 -12.73 13.42
N VAL A 21 12.92 -12.59 13.03
CA VAL A 21 11.99 -11.67 13.70
C VAL A 21 11.73 -12.19 15.12
N ARG A 22 12.08 -11.38 16.11
CA ARG A 22 11.87 -11.68 17.54
C ARG A 22 10.58 -11.05 18.06
N ASN A 23 10.24 -9.85 17.59
CA ASN A 23 9.09 -9.10 18.08
C ASN A 23 8.46 -8.24 16.97
N ILE A 24 7.16 -7.96 17.11
CA ILE A 24 6.45 -6.92 16.33
C ILE A 24 6.15 -5.77 17.29
N ARG A 25 6.74 -4.60 17.03
CA ARG A 25 6.55 -3.40 17.83
C ARG A 25 5.23 -2.69 17.50
N GLY A 26 4.75 -2.84 16.27
CA GLY A 26 3.47 -2.28 15.84
C GLY A 26 3.36 -2.18 14.32
N ILE A 27 2.33 -1.46 13.87
CA ILE A 27 2.16 -1.06 12.48
C ILE A 27 2.62 0.39 12.38
N VAL A 28 3.59 0.65 11.51
CA VAL A 28 4.09 1.99 11.22
C VAL A 28 3.28 2.59 10.06
N PHE A 29 2.88 3.84 10.21
CA PHE A 29 2.24 4.64 9.18
C PHE A 29 3.17 5.77 8.80
N GLN A 30 3.21 6.09 7.51
CA GLN A 30 4.01 7.18 6.98
C GLN A 30 3.19 8.03 6.03
N SER A 31 3.46 9.33 6.09
CA SER A 31 3.05 10.32 5.10
C SER A 31 4.28 11.07 4.62
N ASP A 32 4.32 11.42 3.34
CA ASP A 32 5.32 12.33 2.79
C ASP A 32 4.73 13.74 2.61
N ASN A 33 5.60 14.75 2.60
CA ASN A 33 5.21 16.14 2.32
C ASN A 33 5.43 16.54 0.85
N LEU A 34 6.05 15.68 0.03
CA LEU A 34 6.47 16.00 -1.34
C LEU A 34 5.65 15.33 -2.45
N SER A 35 4.82 14.31 -2.16
CA SER A 35 3.97 13.69 -3.19
C SER A 35 2.75 14.54 -3.54
N VAL A 36 3.01 15.73 -4.08
CA VAL A 36 2.00 16.59 -4.71
C VAL A 36 1.35 15.83 -5.88
N LEU A 37 2.09 15.03 -6.65
CA LEU A 37 1.53 14.24 -7.76
C LEU A 37 0.59 13.10 -7.30
N GLY A 38 0.89 12.44 -6.19
CA GLY A 38 0.04 11.38 -5.61
C GLY A 38 -1.30 11.88 -5.06
N ASN A 39 -1.40 13.20 -4.82
CA ASN A 39 -2.60 13.89 -4.37
C ASN A 39 -3.59 14.25 -5.50
N TRP A 40 -3.14 14.33 -6.76
CA TRP A 40 -3.95 14.83 -7.88
C TRP A 40 -4.50 13.75 -8.81
N ILE A 41 -3.82 12.62 -8.99
CA ILE A 41 -4.21 11.62 -10.01
C ILE A 41 -4.80 10.35 -9.39
N ILE A 42 -4.36 9.94 -8.19
CA ILE A 42 -4.64 8.60 -7.65
C ILE A 42 -5.95 8.52 -6.84
N ARG A 43 -6.59 9.64 -6.45
CA ARG A 43 -7.43 9.63 -5.24
C ARG A 43 -8.82 10.28 -5.27
N PRO A 44 -9.59 10.43 -6.37
CA PRO A 44 -10.98 10.91 -6.22
C PRO A 44 -11.82 10.05 -5.26
N ILE A 45 -11.74 8.71 -5.40
CA ILE A 45 -12.48 7.77 -4.56
C ILE A 45 -11.89 7.73 -3.14
N GLU A 46 -10.57 7.64 -2.98
CA GLU A 46 -9.96 7.67 -1.63
C GLU A 46 -10.20 8.99 -0.91
N MET A 47 -10.16 10.12 -1.60
CA MET A 47 -10.49 11.41 -1.00
C MET A 47 -11.95 11.50 -0.60
N LEU A 48 -12.86 10.95 -1.40
CA LEU A 48 -14.27 10.84 -1.05
C LEU A 48 -14.45 9.94 0.19
N ASP A 49 -13.82 8.77 0.19
CA ASP A 49 -13.82 7.82 1.30
C ASP A 49 -13.27 8.44 2.59
N ARG A 50 -12.12 9.11 2.51
CA ARG A 50 -11.53 9.87 3.61
C ARG A 50 -12.47 10.97 4.09
N ARG A 51 -13.11 11.72 3.19
CA ARG A 51 -14.07 12.77 3.57
C ARG A 51 -15.28 12.18 4.31
N LEU A 52 -15.84 11.09 3.80
CA LEU A 52 -16.96 10.37 4.42
C LEU A 52 -16.58 9.74 5.76
N ALA A 53 -15.33 9.31 5.92
CA ALA A 53 -14.75 8.86 7.18
C ALA A 53 -14.45 10.01 8.18
N GLY A 54 -14.79 11.26 7.84
CA GLY A 54 -14.48 12.43 8.67
C GLY A 54 -13.00 12.85 8.64
N LEU A 55 -12.21 12.32 7.71
CA LEU A 55 -10.80 12.65 7.48
C LEU A 55 -10.62 13.70 6.37
N GLY A 56 -11.63 14.54 6.13
CA GLY A 56 -11.60 15.58 5.10
C GLY A 56 -10.37 16.51 5.20
N LYS A 57 -10.02 17.16 4.09
CA LYS A 57 -8.89 18.10 4.03
C LYS A 57 -9.07 19.21 5.06
N ASN A 58 -8.26 19.20 6.11
CA ASN A 58 -7.88 20.43 6.81
C ASN A 58 -6.70 20.99 6.01
N PRO A 59 -6.84 22.13 5.30
CA PRO A 59 -5.77 22.69 4.47
C PRO A 59 -4.51 23.03 5.26
N PHE A 60 -4.62 23.15 6.59
CA PHE A 60 -3.52 23.40 7.51
C PHE A 60 -3.21 22.21 8.43
N GLY A 61 -3.90 21.08 8.25
CA GLY A 61 -3.68 19.87 9.03
C GLY A 61 -2.57 19.00 8.43
N PRO A 62 -1.98 18.09 9.21
CA PRO A 62 -0.98 17.15 8.69
C PRO A 62 -1.56 16.31 7.55
N PRO A 63 -0.74 15.94 6.56
CA PRO A 63 -1.17 15.04 5.49
C PRO A 63 -1.54 13.68 6.08
N LEU A 64 -2.44 12.95 5.40
CA LEU A 64 -2.87 11.62 5.82
C LEU A 64 -1.83 10.56 5.46
N ALA A 65 -1.85 9.42 6.16
CA ALA A 65 -1.00 8.29 5.81
C ALA A 65 -1.17 7.90 4.33
N ILE A 66 -0.04 7.65 3.68
CA ILE A 66 0.03 7.17 2.30
C ILE A 66 0.65 5.77 2.23
N HIS A 67 1.31 5.35 3.30
CA HIS A 67 1.98 4.07 3.39
C HIS A 67 1.88 3.45 4.78
N SER A 68 1.97 2.13 4.85
CA SER A 68 2.00 1.38 6.10
C SER A 68 2.92 0.16 6.01
N GLY A 69 3.58 -0.17 7.11
CA GLY A 69 4.41 -1.36 7.24
C GLY A 69 4.34 -1.96 8.66
N VAL A 70 4.99 -3.10 8.86
CA VAL A 70 5.08 -3.76 10.17
C VAL A 70 6.44 -3.48 10.77
N LEU A 71 6.49 -2.73 11.88
CA LEU A 71 7.73 -2.48 12.60
C LEU A 71 8.10 -3.73 13.40
N VAL A 72 9.25 -4.30 13.06
CA VAL A 72 9.78 -5.53 13.66
C VAL A 72 11.12 -5.29 14.31
N GLU A 73 11.39 -6.10 15.32
CA GLU A 73 12.70 -6.22 15.95
C GLU A 73 13.28 -7.60 15.66
N MET A 74 14.55 -7.60 15.25
CA MET A 74 15.30 -8.81 14.98
C MET A 74 15.86 -9.41 16.28
N ASP A 75 16.31 -10.66 16.21
CA ASP A 75 17.01 -11.35 17.29
C ASP A 75 18.25 -10.60 17.80
N ASP A 76 18.96 -9.91 16.89
CA ASP A 76 20.11 -9.05 17.22
C ASP A 76 19.73 -7.62 17.68
N GLY A 77 18.45 -7.35 17.93
CA GLY A 77 17.94 -6.09 18.48
C GLY A 77 17.76 -4.96 17.46
N ARG A 78 18.22 -5.14 16.21
CA ARG A 78 18.01 -4.14 15.15
C ARG A 78 16.54 -4.08 14.74
N GLN A 79 16.10 -2.88 14.35
CA GLN A 79 14.72 -2.63 13.95
C GLN A 79 14.59 -2.40 12.44
N TYR A 80 13.59 -3.04 11.87
CA TYR A 80 13.26 -2.97 10.45
C TYR A 80 11.77 -2.78 10.28
N VAL A 81 11.37 -2.20 9.16
CA VAL A 81 10.00 -2.18 8.69
C VAL A 81 9.88 -3.24 7.61
N ALA A 82 9.06 -4.26 7.86
CA ALA A 82 8.61 -5.16 6.82
C ALA A 82 7.48 -4.47 6.06
N GLU A 83 7.66 -4.23 4.76
CA GLU A 83 6.72 -3.44 3.96
C GLU A 83 6.63 -3.94 2.52
N GLN A 84 5.50 -3.64 1.88
CA GLN A 84 5.38 -3.71 0.42
C GLN A 84 5.61 -2.31 -0.13
N LEU A 85 6.55 -2.17 -1.07
CA LEU A 85 6.82 -0.90 -1.74
C LEU A 85 6.33 -0.98 -3.17
N PHE A 86 5.56 0.02 -3.62
CA PHE A 86 5.24 0.20 -5.03
C PHE A 86 6.37 0.98 -5.68
N GLY A 87 7.03 0.40 -6.68
CA GLY A 87 8.12 1.10 -7.35
C GLY A 87 7.67 2.26 -8.22
N THR A 88 8.33 3.39 -8.03
CA THR A 88 8.54 4.37 -9.09
C THR A 88 9.85 4.03 -9.82
N PRO A 89 9.96 4.26 -11.14
CA PRO A 89 11.19 4.00 -11.88
C PRO A 89 12.42 4.76 -11.36
N ALA A 90 12.20 5.84 -10.60
CA ALA A 90 13.26 6.69 -10.06
C ALA A 90 13.92 6.12 -8.78
N GLU A 91 13.26 5.17 -8.10
CA GLU A 91 13.68 4.72 -6.76
C GLU A 91 14.09 3.23 -6.72
N ASP A 92 14.21 2.59 -7.89
CA ASP A 92 14.75 1.23 -8.06
C ASP A 92 14.03 0.15 -7.22
N PHE A 93 12.78 0.40 -6.82
CA PHE A 93 12.01 -0.54 -6.02
C PHE A 93 11.40 -1.62 -6.92
N THR A 94 11.61 -2.89 -6.53
CA THR A 94 10.81 -4.00 -7.05
C THR A 94 9.58 -4.15 -6.17
N ASP A 95 8.38 -4.16 -6.80
CA ASP A 95 7.07 -4.35 -6.18
C ASP A 95 7.01 -5.67 -5.41
N ALA A 96 7.43 -5.71 -4.14
CA ALA A 96 7.50 -6.92 -3.33
C ALA A 96 7.72 -6.59 -1.85
N LEU A 97 7.79 -7.63 -1.01
CA LEU A 97 8.28 -7.52 0.36
C LEU A 97 9.72 -6.97 0.42
N ASN A 98 9.91 -5.93 1.23
CA ASN A 98 11.20 -5.33 1.56
C ASN A 98 11.40 -5.30 3.09
N TRP A 99 12.66 -5.41 3.51
CA TRP A 99 13.08 -5.26 4.90
C TRP A 99 13.89 -3.97 5.05
N THR A 100 13.20 -2.88 5.34
CA THR A 100 13.82 -1.55 5.36
C THR A 100 14.31 -1.21 6.76
N PRO A 101 15.60 -0.91 6.97
CA PRO A 101 16.08 -0.43 8.26
C PRO A 101 15.25 0.77 8.73
N VAL A 102 14.83 0.81 10.00
CA VAL A 102 13.91 1.86 10.49
C VAL A 102 14.44 3.28 10.25
N LYS A 103 15.76 3.46 10.30
CA LYS A 103 16.41 4.74 10.00
C LYS A 103 16.17 5.16 8.54
N LYS A 104 16.40 4.26 7.59
CA LYS A 104 16.14 4.50 6.16
C LYS A 104 14.65 4.70 5.87
N PHE A 105 13.78 3.95 6.56
CA PHE A 105 12.34 4.12 6.44
C PHE A 105 11.94 5.57 6.76
N ARG A 106 12.45 6.11 7.88
CA ARG A 106 12.18 7.48 8.32
C ARG A 106 12.76 8.54 7.39
N GLU A 107 13.98 8.33 6.88
CA GLU A 107 14.62 9.26 5.92
C GLU A 107 13.78 9.48 4.64
N ARG A 108 12.93 8.52 4.25
CA ARG A 108 12.00 8.65 3.12
C ARG A 108 10.78 9.52 3.38
N ASP A 109 10.55 9.98 4.62
CA ASP A 109 9.38 10.80 4.90
C ASP A 109 9.42 12.16 4.17
N HIS A 110 10.56 12.56 3.62
CA HIS A 110 10.76 13.82 2.89
C HIS A 110 10.17 15.03 3.64
N ARG A 111 10.44 15.13 4.96
CA ARG A 111 9.88 16.13 5.89
C ARG A 111 8.42 15.90 6.28
N GLY A 112 7.87 14.73 5.96
CA GLY A 112 6.52 14.30 6.34
C GLY A 112 6.48 13.82 7.78
N TRP A 113 5.88 12.65 8.01
CA TRP A 113 5.84 12.07 9.35
C TRP A 113 5.74 10.54 9.33
N ASP A 114 6.26 9.90 10.37
CA ASP A 114 5.95 8.53 10.76
C ASP A 114 5.43 8.43 12.20
N VAL A 115 4.51 7.48 12.42
CA VAL A 115 4.10 7.03 13.77
C VAL A 115 3.90 5.52 13.78
N THR A 116 4.18 4.89 14.92
CA THR A 116 3.94 3.45 15.11
C THR A 116 2.82 3.24 16.10
N VAL A 117 1.80 2.48 15.67
CA VAL A 117 0.67 2.09 16.51
C VAL A 117 0.88 0.65 16.99
N PRO A 118 0.77 0.35 18.30
CA PRO A 118 0.85 -1.03 18.79
C PRO A 118 -0.12 -1.93 18.05
N ALA A 119 0.30 -3.14 17.65
CA ALA A 119 -0.54 -4.04 16.88
C ALA A 119 -1.85 -4.41 17.63
N THR A 120 -1.81 -4.46 18.97
CA THR A 120 -3.00 -4.72 19.80
C THR A 120 -4.01 -3.57 19.88
N ALA A 121 -3.68 -2.40 19.34
CA ALA A 121 -4.61 -1.26 19.24
C ALA A 121 -5.60 -1.42 18.07
N PHE A 122 -5.37 -2.37 17.17
CA PHE A 122 -6.25 -2.65 16.04
C PHE A 122 -7.33 -3.68 16.43
N ARG A 123 -8.49 -3.57 15.79
CA ARG A 123 -9.58 -4.52 15.99
C ARG A 123 -9.11 -5.93 15.60
N ASN A 124 -9.54 -6.92 16.36
CA ASN A 124 -9.26 -8.34 16.11
C ASN A 124 -7.78 -8.74 16.13
N ILE A 125 -6.87 -7.88 16.64
CA ILE A 125 -5.46 -8.21 16.82
C ILE A 125 -5.16 -8.37 18.31
N ASP A 126 -5.00 -9.61 18.74
CA ASP A 126 -4.59 -9.98 20.09
C ASP A 126 -3.12 -10.46 20.13
N ARG A 127 -2.66 -10.90 21.30
CA ARG A 127 -1.29 -11.43 21.45
C ARG A 127 -1.05 -12.69 20.63
N LYS A 128 -2.10 -13.51 20.43
CA LYS A 128 -2.02 -14.72 19.60
C LYS A 128 -1.80 -14.35 18.13
N ALA A 129 -2.53 -13.37 17.61
CA ALA A 129 -2.36 -12.84 16.27
C ALA A 129 -0.94 -12.28 16.04
N ILE A 130 -0.36 -11.62 17.05
CA ILE A 130 1.04 -11.15 16.99
C ILE A 130 2.02 -12.33 16.89
N SER A 131 1.83 -13.38 17.70
CA SER A 131 2.69 -14.57 17.65
C SER A 131 2.59 -15.31 16.31
N GLU A 132 1.38 -15.39 15.74
CA GLU A 132 1.13 -15.93 14.40
C GLU A 132 1.86 -15.10 13.34
N ALA A 133 1.78 -13.77 13.44
CA ALA A 133 2.44 -12.84 12.52
C ALA A 133 3.98 -12.95 12.58
N ILE A 134 4.57 -13.08 13.77
CA ILE A 134 6.01 -13.33 13.94
C ILE A 134 6.41 -14.66 13.29
N THR A 135 5.62 -15.72 13.50
CA THR A 135 5.86 -17.03 12.87
C THR A 135 5.81 -16.93 11.35
N PHE A 136 4.77 -16.29 10.81
CA PHE A 136 4.59 -16.06 9.39
C PHE A 136 5.78 -15.30 8.77
N LEU A 137 6.16 -14.15 9.34
CA LEU A 137 7.30 -13.36 8.87
C LEU A 137 8.62 -14.13 8.90
N ASN A 138 8.77 -15.06 9.85
CA ASN A 138 9.93 -15.95 9.93
C ASN A 138 9.93 -17.10 8.89
N GLN A 139 8.77 -17.43 8.32
CA GLN A 139 8.63 -18.47 7.29
C GLN A 139 8.71 -17.90 5.87
N VAL A 140 8.48 -16.61 5.69
CA VAL A 140 8.59 -15.96 4.38
C VAL A 140 10.02 -16.06 3.83
N LYS A 141 10.16 -16.53 2.59
CA LYS A 141 11.42 -16.67 1.85
C LYS A 141 11.34 -15.89 0.53
N GLY A 142 12.45 -15.30 0.11
CA GLY A 142 12.56 -14.60 -1.18
C GLY A 142 11.72 -13.32 -1.25
N LYS A 143 11.17 -13.04 -2.45
CA LYS A 143 10.38 -11.83 -2.78
C LYS A 143 8.90 -12.14 -3.05
N PRO A 144 8.11 -12.62 -2.09
CA PRO A 144 6.69 -12.82 -2.35
C PRO A 144 5.91 -11.49 -2.38
N PHE A 145 4.63 -11.59 -2.76
CA PHE A 145 3.63 -10.52 -2.68
C PHE A 145 3.72 -9.42 -3.76
N PHE A 146 4.27 -9.75 -4.94
CA PHE A 146 4.21 -8.88 -6.11
C PHE A 146 2.78 -8.45 -6.45
N GLY A 147 2.56 -7.14 -6.59
CA GLY A 147 1.27 -6.56 -6.98
C GLY A 147 0.26 -6.38 -5.85
N GLU A 148 0.61 -6.80 -4.61
CA GLU A 148 -0.16 -6.45 -3.41
C GLU A 148 0.11 -4.99 -3.04
N ASP A 149 -0.82 -4.31 -2.36
CA ASP A 149 -0.52 -3.01 -1.75
C ASP A 149 -0.08 -3.15 -0.29
N CYS A 150 0.45 -2.08 0.27
CA CYS A 150 0.94 -2.03 1.64
C CYS A 150 -0.09 -2.49 2.68
N THR A 151 -1.36 -2.13 2.52
CA THR A 151 -2.43 -2.57 3.44
C THR A 151 -2.73 -4.06 3.34
N THR A 152 -2.71 -4.62 2.12
CA THR A 152 -2.92 -6.06 1.86
C THR A 152 -1.80 -6.87 2.45
N PHE A 153 -0.57 -6.39 2.31
CA PHE A 153 0.58 -7.01 2.94
C PHE A 153 0.46 -7.02 4.47
N VAL A 154 0.10 -5.89 5.09
CA VAL A 154 -0.10 -5.82 6.54
C VAL A 154 -1.19 -6.79 7.01
N GLU A 155 -2.37 -6.80 6.37
CA GLU A 155 -3.44 -7.75 6.71
C GLU A 155 -2.99 -9.21 6.54
N ARG A 156 -2.22 -9.51 5.50
CA ARG A 156 -1.64 -10.85 5.28
C ARG A 156 -0.70 -11.25 6.40
N VAL A 157 0.18 -10.35 6.87
CA VAL A 157 1.07 -10.61 8.00
C VAL A 157 0.29 -11.04 9.24
N PHE A 158 -0.85 -10.40 9.50
CA PHE A 158 -1.72 -10.75 10.62
C PHE A 158 -2.72 -11.86 10.30
N ASN A 159 -2.33 -12.82 9.46
CA ASN A 159 -3.14 -13.97 9.03
C ASN A 159 -4.48 -13.54 8.41
N LYS A 160 -4.42 -12.57 7.50
CA LYS A 160 -5.55 -12.10 6.68
C LYS A 160 -6.70 -11.50 7.51
N ARG A 161 -6.39 -11.02 8.72
CA ARG A 161 -7.35 -10.27 9.56
C ARG A 161 -7.53 -8.87 8.98
N ARG A 162 -8.77 -8.38 8.99
CA ARG A 162 -9.07 -7.03 8.52
C ARG A 162 -8.53 -5.99 9.49
N ILE A 163 -7.64 -5.15 9.00
CA ILE A 163 -6.99 -4.06 9.73
C ILE A 163 -7.37 -2.71 9.13
N PHE A 164 -7.86 -2.68 7.89
CA PHE A 164 -8.27 -1.48 7.19
C PHE A 164 -9.75 -1.56 6.80
N ALA A 165 -10.41 -0.41 6.80
CA ALA A 165 -11.85 -0.30 6.52
C ALA A 165 -12.19 -0.65 5.06
N ASP A 166 -13.45 -1.01 4.85
CA ASP A 166 -14.05 -0.98 3.51
C ASP A 166 -14.32 0.46 3.08
N SER A 167 -14.58 0.64 1.79
CA SER A 167 -14.85 1.94 1.16
C SER A 167 -16.12 2.54 1.74
N PRO A 168 -16.04 3.67 2.47
CA PRO A 168 -17.23 4.37 2.92
C PRO A 168 -18.16 4.74 1.77
N SER A 169 -17.63 5.19 0.62
CA SER A 169 -18.44 5.55 -0.55
C SER A 169 -19.10 4.33 -1.20
N ALA A 170 -18.37 3.23 -1.41
CA ALA A 170 -18.98 2.02 -1.96
C ALA A 170 -20.05 1.46 -1.01
N ARG A 171 -19.81 1.53 0.30
CA ARG A 171 -20.78 1.11 1.32
C ARG A 171 -22.06 1.93 1.29
N LEU A 172 -21.97 3.25 1.09
CA LEU A 172 -23.15 4.10 0.89
C LEU A 172 -23.98 3.69 -0.32
N LEU A 173 -23.34 3.14 -1.36
CA LEU A 173 -23.99 2.63 -2.56
C LEU A 173 -24.44 1.17 -2.43
N GLY A 174 -24.31 0.55 -1.25
CA GLY A 174 -24.73 -0.83 -1.00
C GLY A 174 -23.71 -1.90 -1.42
N PHE A 175 -22.48 -1.53 -1.78
CA PHE A 175 -21.43 -2.46 -2.19
C PHE A 175 -20.34 -2.59 -1.12
N GLY A 176 -19.90 -3.82 -0.86
CA GLY A 176 -18.70 -4.08 -0.10
C GLY A 176 -17.47 -4.05 -0.99
N VAL A 177 -16.65 -3.00 -0.89
CA VAL A 177 -15.39 -2.87 -1.62
C VAL A 177 -14.26 -2.56 -0.65
N ARG A 178 -13.14 -3.26 -0.79
CA ARG A 178 -11.96 -3.01 0.05
C ARG A 178 -11.20 -1.79 -0.46
N VAL A 179 -10.84 -0.89 0.46
CA VAL A 179 -9.93 0.22 0.15
C VAL A 179 -8.55 -0.17 0.64
N GLY A 180 -7.60 -0.25 -0.29
CA GLY A 180 -6.19 -0.37 0.06
C GLY A 180 -5.59 0.94 0.57
N ASP A 181 -6.27 1.64 1.49
CA ASP A 181 -5.87 2.97 1.96
C ASP A 181 -5.33 2.92 3.40
N PRO A 182 -4.03 3.17 3.59
CA PRO A 182 -3.41 3.17 4.91
C PRO A 182 -3.92 4.29 5.82
N ALA A 183 -4.68 5.28 5.30
CA ALA A 183 -5.33 6.31 6.10
C ALA A 183 -6.62 5.85 6.79
N LEU A 184 -7.12 4.63 6.52
CA LEU A 184 -8.35 4.10 7.11
C LEU A 184 -8.12 2.84 7.98
N PRO A 185 -7.19 2.86 8.97
CA PRO A 185 -7.03 1.72 9.86
C PRO A 185 -8.19 1.59 10.84
N LEU A 186 -8.55 0.34 11.16
CA LEU A 186 -9.60 -0.04 12.09
C LEU A 186 -9.03 -0.14 13.51
N LEU A 187 -8.98 0.99 14.20
CA LEU A 187 -8.59 1.05 15.60
C LEU A 187 -9.71 0.51 16.50
N ARG A 188 -9.33 -0.14 17.61
CA ARG A 188 -10.29 -0.48 18.66
C ARG A 188 -10.90 0.79 19.24
N PRO A 189 -12.19 0.78 19.62
CA PRO A 189 -12.83 1.94 20.23
C PRO A 189 -12.14 2.43 21.52
N ASP A 190 -11.50 1.52 22.25
CA ASP A 190 -10.81 1.76 23.53
C ASP A 190 -9.27 1.86 23.39
N ALA A 191 -8.73 1.80 22.17
CA ALA A 191 -7.29 1.92 21.97
C ALA A 191 -6.81 3.30 22.41
N VAL A 192 -5.83 3.36 23.31
CA VAL A 192 -5.14 4.58 23.70
C VAL A 192 -3.83 4.67 22.92
N LEU A 193 -3.64 5.74 22.15
CA LEU A 193 -2.41 5.98 21.40
C LEU A 193 -1.61 7.11 22.06
N ASP A 194 -0.33 7.24 21.69
CA ASP A 194 0.43 8.41 22.08
C ASP A 194 -0.15 9.68 21.41
N PRO A 195 0.01 10.87 22.02
CA PRO A 195 -0.60 12.11 21.52
C PRO A 195 -0.24 12.45 20.08
N LYS A 196 0.98 12.10 19.64
CA LYS A 196 1.43 12.35 18.27
C LYS A 196 0.67 11.46 17.28
N ALA A 197 0.52 10.16 17.58
CA ALA A 197 -0.26 9.23 16.78
C ALA A 197 -1.76 9.57 16.78
N GLU A 198 -2.33 9.96 17.91
CA GLU A 198 -3.74 10.43 18.01
C GLU A 198 -4.00 11.55 16.98
N PHE A 199 -3.12 12.55 16.97
CA PHE A 199 -3.24 13.73 16.12
C PHE A 199 -3.01 13.40 14.63
N LEU A 200 -1.88 12.75 14.31
CA LEU A 200 -1.48 12.52 12.91
C LEU A 200 -2.41 11.54 12.19
N LEU A 201 -2.90 10.50 12.88
CA LEU A 201 -3.85 9.54 12.31
C LEU A 201 -5.30 10.01 12.41
N ARG A 202 -5.59 11.03 13.21
CA ARG A 202 -6.97 11.47 13.53
C ARG A 202 -7.77 10.33 14.16
N ALA A 203 -7.17 9.66 15.14
CA ALA A 203 -7.64 8.40 15.70
C ALA A 203 -9.07 8.48 16.26
N THR A 204 -9.51 9.64 16.78
CA THR A 204 -10.90 9.88 17.20
C THR A 204 -11.93 9.58 16.11
N ASN A 205 -11.63 9.87 14.84
CA ASN A 205 -12.53 9.57 13.73
C ASN A 205 -12.41 8.10 13.31
N LEU A 206 -11.20 7.56 13.30
CA LEU A 206 -10.92 6.17 12.94
C LEU A 206 -11.61 5.17 13.87
N ARG A 207 -11.67 5.46 15.17
CA ARG A 207 -12.38 4.62 16.15
C ARG A 207 -13.88 4.48 15.86
N LYS A 208 -14.48 5.45 15.19
CA LYS A 208 -15.91 5.47 14.83
C LYS A 208 -16.21 4.75 13.52
N LEU A 209 -15.20 4.29 12.78
CA LEU A 209 -15.42 3.58 11.52
C LEU A 209 -16.19 2.28 11.77
N PRO A 210 -17.15 1.92 10.90
CA PRO A 210 -17.85 0.66 11.02
C PRO A 210 -16.91 -0.51 10.72
N ASP A 211 -17.23 -1.68 11.26
CA ASP A 211 -16.51 -2.89 10.91
C ASP A 211 -16.66 -3.23 9.41
N PRO A 212 -15.63 -3.85 8.80
CA PRO A 212 -15.66 -4.23 7.41
C PRO A 212 -16.70 -5.33 7.19
N THR A 213 -17.44 -5.23 6.09
CA THR A 213 -18.42 -6.25 5.67
C THR A 213 -17.82 -7.23 4.67
N THR A 214 -16.62 -6.95 4.16
CA THR A 214 -15.93 -7.81 3.20
C THR A 214 -14.74 -8.58 3.78
N GLY A 215 -14.38 -9.69 3.14
CA GLY A 215 -13.16 -10.43 3.45
C GLY A 215 -11.88 -9.71 3.00
N TRP A 216 -10.73 -10.14 3.50
CA TRP A 216 -9.41 -9.57 3.15
C TRP A 216 -9.09 -9.64 1.64
N ASN A 217 -9.64 -10.65 0.96
CA ASN A 217 -9.46 -10.92 -0.47
C ASN A 217 -10.51 -10.25 -1.36
N ALA A 218 -11.38 -9.41 -0.78
CA ALA A 218 -12.39 -8.70 -1.54
C ALA A 218 -11.77 -7.83 -2.65
N PRO A 219 -12.52 -7.53 -3.73
CA PRO A 219 -12.03 -6.72 -4.83
C PRO A 219 -11.45 -5.41 -4.31
N ASN A 220 -10.18 -5.19 -4.61
CA ASN A 220 -9.51 -3.94 -4.31
C ASN A 220 -9.73 -3.00 -5.49
N TRP A 221 -10.39 -1.87 -5.25
CA TRP A 221 -10.72 -0.92 -6.30
C TRP A 221 -9.47 -0.44 -7.07
N ARG A 222 -8.28 -0.36 -6.43
CA ARG A 222 -7.02 -0.01 -7.11
C ARG A 222 -6.61 -1.04 -8.14
N ARG A 223 -6.86 -2.32 -7.86
CA ARG A 223 -6.60 -3.41 -8.82
C ARG A 223 -7.62 -3.38 -9.95
N ALA A 224 -8.89 -3.19 -9.62
CA ALA A 224 -9.96 -3.07 -10.62
C ALA A 224 -9.73 -1.87 -11.55
N LEU A 225 -9.37 -0.71 -11.02
CA LEU A 225 -9.06 0.48 -11.80
C LEU A 225 -7.83 0.26 -12.70
N ARG A 226 -6.76 -0.37 -12.20
CA ARG A 226 -5.59 -0.70 -13.02
C ARG A 226 -5.95 -1.63 -14.18
N ILE A 227 -6.77 -2.64 -13.95
CA ILE A 227 -7.25 -3.54 -15.00
C ILE A 227 -8.08 -2.76 -16.01
N PHE A 228 -9.02 -1.94 -15.54
CA PHE A 228 -9.86 -1.11 -16.40
C PHE A 228 -9.04 -0.16 -17.28
N VAL A 229 -8.11 0.60 -16.70
CA VAL A 229 -7.23 1.52 -17.45
C VAL A 229 -6.41 0.76 -18.50
N ARG A 230 -5.86 -0.42 -18.16
CA ARG A 230 -5.12 -1.25 -19.13
C ARG A 230 -6.02 -1.71 -20.28
N VAL A 231 -7.22 -2.18 -19.98
CA VAL A 231 -8.18 -2.62 -21.00
C VAL A 231 -8.56 -1.47 -21.93
N VAL A 232 -8.86 -0.29 -21.38
CA VAL A 232 -9.20 0.91 -22.16
C VAL A 232 -8.03 1.37 -23.02
N ALA A 233 -6.82 1.41 -22.46
CA ALA A 233 -5.62 1.78 -23.21
C ALA A 233 -5.32 0.80 -24.35
N SER A 234 -5.45 -0.51 -24.09
CA SER A 234 -5.29 -1.55 -25.11
C SER A 234 -6.37 -1.44 -26.20
N ALA A 235 -7.62 -1.19 -25.83
CA ALA A 235 -8.71 -0.99 -26.80
C ALA A 235 -8.45 0.26 -27.66
N GLY A 236 -8.02 1.37 -27.06
CA GLY A 236 -7.63 2.58 -27.80
C GLY A 236 -6.49 2.33 -28.79
N LEU A 237 -5.48 1.56 -28.38
CA LEU A 237 -4.35 1.21 -29.25
C LEU A 237 -4.79 0.31 -30.41
N TRP A 238 -5.64 -0.68 -30.16
CA TRP A 238 -6.22 -1.53 -31.20
C TRP A 238 -7.09 -0.73 -32.19
N MET A 239 -7.90 0.21 -31.71
CA MET A 239 -8.66 1.10 -32.59
C MET A 239 -7.75 1.98 -33.46
N GLY A 240 -6.63 2.47 -32.89
CA GLY A 240 -5.62 3.22 -33.64
C GLY A 240 -4.97 2.39 -34.74
N VAL A 241 -4.56 1.16 -34.44
CA VAL A 241 -3.99 0.21 -35.42
C VAL A 241 -5.02 -0.11 -36.52
N TRP A 242 -6.27 -0.40 -36.15
CA TRP A 242 -7.35 -0.65 -37.09
C TRP A 242 -7.59 0.55 -38.03
N ALA A 243 -7.62 1.77 -37.50
CA ALA A 243 -7.80 2.98 -38.30
C ALA A 243 -6.67 3.18 -39.33
N ILE A 244 -5.41 2.92 -38.93
CA ILE A 244 -4.25 2.97 -39.83
C ILE A 244 -4.38 1.88 -40.91
N PHE A 245 -4.69 0.65 -40.51
CA PHE A 245 -4.85 -0.48 -41.44
C PHE A 245 -5.96 -0.21 -42.45
N HIS A 246 -7.13 0.23 -41.99
CA HIS A 246 -8.27 0.56 -42.84
C HIS A 246 -7.94 1.70 -43.82
N ARG A 247 -7.24 2.75 -43.38
CA ARG A 247 -6.80 3.84 -44.24
C ARG A 247 -5.81 3.37 -45.32
N SER A 248 -4.84 2.53 -44.94
CA SER A 248 -3.88 1.93 -45.88
C SER A 248 -4.55 0.99 -46.88
N TYR A 249 -5.54 0.19 -46.43
CA TYR A 249 -6.32 -0.69 -47.30
C TYR A 249 -7.05 0.10 -48.40
N HIS A 250 -7.73 1.20 -48.04
CA HIS A 250 -8.41 2.06 -49.03
C HIS A 250 -7.44 2.72 -50.01
N LEU A 251 -6.25 3.15 -49.55
CA LEU A 251 -5.21 3.71 -50.42
C LEU A 251 -4.68 2.67 -51.42
N PHE A 252 -4.47 1.43 -51.00
CA PHE A 252 -4.01 0.35 -51.86
C PHE A 252 -5.11 -0.13 -52.82
N ALA A 253 -6.34 -0.36 -52.34
CA ALA A 253 -7.48 -0.77 -53.16
C ALA A 253 -7.85 0.29 -54.22
N GLY A 254 -7.67 1.57 -53.91
CA GLY A 254 -7.83 2.67 -54.88
C GLY A 254 -6.79 2.69 -55.99
N ARG A 255 -5.55 2.22 -55.74
CA ARG A 255 -4.52 2.09 -56.79
C ARG A 255 -4.82 0.94 -57.76
N PHE A 256 -5.20 -0.23 -57.25
CA PHE A 256 -5.52 -1.38 -58.11
C PHE A 256 -6.71 -1.14 -59.06
N LYS A 257 -7.72 -0.37 -58.63
CA LYS A 257 -8.83 0.03 -59.53
C LYS A 257 -8.43 0.99 -60.65
N LYS A 258 -7.37 1.78 -60.47
CA LYS A 258 -6.84 2.68 -61.52
C LYS A 258 -6.00 1.93 -62.56
N ASP A 259 -5.32 0.88 -62.15
CA ASP A 259 -4.45 0.10 -63.05
C ASP A 259 -5.21 -1.00 -63.81
N ALA A 260 -6.34 -1.50 -63.28
CA ALA A 260 -7.19 -2.50 -63.96
C ALA A 260 -8.19 -1.90 -64.98
N GLY A 261 -8.21 -0.58 -65.16
CA GLY A 261 -9.07 0.14 -66.10
C GLY A 261 -8.35 0.64 -67.36
N ARG A 262 -7.14 0.13 -67.64
CA ARG A 262 -6.38 0.36 -68.87
C ARG A 262 -6.27 -0.92 -69.67
#